data_AF-A0A2A9D5T3-F1
#
_entry.id   AF-A0A2A9D5T3-F1
#
_cell.length_a   1.000
_cell.length_b   1.000
_cell.length_c   1.000
_cell.angle_alpha   90.00
_cell.angle_beta   90.00
_cell.angle_gamma   90.00
#
_symmetry.space_group_name_H-M   'P 1'
#
loop_
_entity.id
_entity.type
_entity.pdbx_description
1 polymer ?
#
loop_
_entity_poly.entity_id
_entity_poly.type
_entity_poly.pdbx_seq_one_letter_code
_entity_poly.pdbx_strand_id
1 'polypeptide(L)'
;MGRTNIELDDDLVAEVMRRHGVRTKREAVDLALRRLVGPVMSRGDMLALEGTGWDGDLTSLRSDAVEPLTTSSTESASGSDPGERPA
;
A
#
# COMPACT_ATOMS: atom_id res chain seq x y z
N MET A 1 23.29 29.31 4.20
CA MET A 1 23.41 28.05 3.43
C MET A 1 24.61 28.19 2.50
N GLY A 2 25.48 27.18 2.42
CA GLY A 2 26.65 27.18 1.54
C GLY A 2 26.27 26.79 0.11
N ARG A 3 26.95 27.37 -0.88
CA ARG A 3 26.88 26.91 -2.28
C ARG A 3 28.05 25.97 -2.52
N THR A 4 27.76 24.78 -3.04
CA THR A 4 28.77 23.77 -3.36
C THR A 4 28.45 23.21 -4.74
N ASN A 5 29.49 23.01 -5.56
CA ASN A 5 29.37 22.31 -6.83
C ASN A 5 29.80 20.86 -6.61
N ILE A 6 28.91 19.91 -6.88
CA ILE A 6 29.15 18.47 -6.78
C ILE A 6 28.59 17.80 -8.03
N GLU A 7 29.22 16.71 -8.45
CA GLU A 7 28.68 15.85 -9.50
C GLU A 7 27.68 14.86 -8.88
N LEU A 8 26.55 14.67 -9.54
CA LEU A 8 25.48 13.78 -9.13
C LEU A 8 25.12 12.88 -10.31
N ASP A 9 24.81 11.63 -10.01
CA ASP A 9 24.22 10.72 -10.99
C ASP A 9 22.78 11.15 -11.27
N ASP A 10 22.50 11.49 -12.53
CA ASP A 10 21.21 11.99 -12.97
C ASP A 10 20.12 10.92 -12.91
N ASP A 11 20.46 9.64 -13.05
CA ASP A 11 19.51 8.54 -12.94
C ASP A 11 19.06 8.36 -11.49
N LEU A 12 20.00 8.45 -10.54
CA LEU A 12 19.67 8.41 -9.10
C LEU A 12 18.83 9.61 -8.68
N VAL A 13 19.16 10.80 -9.17
CA VAL A 13 18.38 12.01 -8.86
C VAL A 13 16.98 11.90 -9.46
N ALA A 14 16.84 11.43 -10.70
CA ALA A 14 15.55 11.20 -11.32
C ALA A 14 14.71 10.16 -10.55
N GLU A 15 15.34 9.09 -10.07
CA GLU A 15 14.67 8.08 -9.24
C GLU A 15 14.13 8.67 -7.94
N VAL A 16 14.95 9.46 -7.23
CA VAL A 16 14.54 10.14 -5.99
C VAL A 16 13.41 11.13 -6.27
N MET A 17 13.53 11.92 -7.34
CA MET A 17 12.50 12.88 -7.76
C MET A 17 11.17 12.18 -8.06
N ARG A 18 11.20 11.05 -8.77
CA ARG A 18 10.00 10.26 -9.10
C ARG A 18 9.39 9.60 -7.86
N ARG A 19 10.20 8.99 -6.99
CA ARG A 19 9.73 8.28 -5.79
C ARG A 19 9.16 9.22 -4.73
N HIS A 20 9.73 10.41 -4.58
CA HIS A 20 9.38 11.33 -3.51
C HIS A 20 8.64 12.58 -3.99
N GLY A 21 8.37 12.72 -5.29
CA GLY A 21 7.58 13.81 -5.86
C GLY A 21 8.23 15.19 -5.77
N VAL A 22 9.55 15.26 -5.62
CA VAL A 22 10.29 16.52 -5.51
C VAL A 22 10.60 17.11 -6.90
N ARG A 23 10.63 18.45 -7.00
CA ARG A 23 10.62 19.16 -8.28
C ARG A 23 12.01 19.55 -8.76
N THR A 24 12.99 19.59 -7.86
CA THR A 24 14.36 20.03 -8.18
C THR A 24 15.42 19.09 -7.62
N LYS A 25 16.58 19.03 -8.29
CA LYS A 25 17.76 18.28 -7.80
C LYS A 25 18.18 18.73 -6.40
N ARG A 26 18.05 20.03 -6.09
CA ARG A 26 18.36 20.59 -4.77
C ARG A 26 17.42 20.05 -3.68
N GLU A 27 16.13 19.95 -3.97
CA GLU A 27 15.16 19.36 -3.04
C GLU A 27 15.40 17.87 -2.83
N ALA A 28 15.77 17.14 -3.89
CA ALA A 28 16.15 15.73 -3.78
C ALA A 28 17.36 15.53 -2.84
N VAL A 29 18.39 16.38 -2.98
CA VAL A 29 19.57 16.34 -2.11
C VAL A 29 19.24 16.75 -0.67
N ASP A 30 18.48 17.82 -0.47
CA ASP A 30 18.05 18.25 0.87
C ASP A 30 17.21 17.17 1.56
N LEU A 31 16.29 16.53 0.83
CA LEU A 31 15.50 15.40 1.33
C LEU A 31 16.38 14.21 1.72
N ALA A 32 17.33 13.83 0.86
CA ALA A 32 18.24 12.72 1.13
C ALA A 32 19.09 12.96 2.40
N LEU A 33 19.66 14.16 2.53
CA LEU A 33 20.44 14.55 3.71
C LEU A 33 19.58 14.58 4.97
N ARG A 34 18.37 15.15 4.91
CA ARG A 34 17.43 15.15 6.03
C ARG A 34 16.97 13.75 6.40
N ARG A 35 16.85 12.84 5.45
CA ARG A 35 16.50 11.43 5.72
C ARG A 35 17.64 10.71 6.42
N LEU A 36 18.89 11.02 6.06
CA LEU A 36 20.09 10.43 6.64
C LEU A 36 20.41 10.98 8.04
N VAL A 37 20.21 12.28 8.24
CA VAL A 37 20.49 12.98 9.52
C VAL A 37 19.25 13.08 10.41
N GLY A 38 18.07 12.83 9.86
CA GLY A 38 16.80 12.90 10.59
C GLY A 38 16.83 12.00 11.82
N PRO A 39 16.03 12.32 12.85
CA PRO A 39 15.99 11.51 14.07
C PRO A 39 15.66 10.08 13.67
N VAL A 40 16.63 9.20 13.80
CA VAL A 40 16.37 7.77 13.83
C VAL A 40 15.55 7.61 15.09
N MET A 41 14.21 7.53 14.96
CA MET A 41 13.36 7.18 16.08
C MET A 41 13.98 5.93 16.67
N SER A 42 14.47 6.04 17.90
CA SER A 42 15.12 4.92 18.52
C SER A 42 14.07 3.82 18.66
N ARG A 43 14.51 2.57 18.69
CA ARG A 43 13.59 1.46 19.00
C ARG A 43 12.79 1.74 20.28
N GLY A 44 13.39 2.44 21.26
CA GLY A 44 12.73 2.88 22.48
C GLY A 44 11.63 3.91 22.24
N ASP A 45 11.88 4.92 21.41
CA ASP A 45 10.87 5.94 21.05
C ASP A 45 9.69 5.31 20.30
N MET A 46 9.98 4.33 19.45
CA MET A 46 8.96 3.61 18.68
C MET A 46 8.12 2.69 19.56
N LEU A 47 8.74 2.04 20.56
CA LEU A 47 8.03 1.26 21.58
C LEU A 47 7.25 2.15 22.55
N ALA A 48 7.69 3.38 22.80
CA ALA A 48 6.95 4.33 23.63
C ALA A 48 5.61 4.76 22.98
N LEU A 49 5.44 4.53 21.67
CA LEU A 49 4.18 4.73 20.95
C LEU A 49 3.27 3.49 21.00
N GLU A 50 3.74 2.35 21.53
CA GLU A 50 2.94 1.14 21.70
C GLU A 50 1.72 1.40 22.59
N GLY A 51 0.53 1.06 22.10
CA GLY A 51 -0.73 1.34 22.80
C GLY A 51 -1.33 2.72 22.54
N THR A 52 -0.74 3.53 21.64
CA THR A 52 -1.30 4.83 21.22
C THR A 52 -1.94 4.75 19.83
N GLY A 53 -3.00 5.54 19.59
CA GLY A 53 -3.55 5.77 18.24
C GLY A 53 -4.56 4.74 17.73
N TRP A 54 -5.08 3.85 18.60
CA TRP A 54 -6.11 2.89 18.22
C TRP A 54 -7.19 2.78 19.30
N ASP A 55 -8.37 3.34 19.03
CA ASP A 55 -9.55 3.34 19.92
C ASP A 55 -10.65 2.36 19.47
N GLY A 56 -10.32 1.44 18.56
CA GLY A 56 -11.29 0.48 18.04
C GLY A 56 -11.68 -0.59 19.08
N ASP A 57 -12.80 -1.27 18.87
CA ASP A 57 -13.10 -2.51 19.58
C ASP A 57 -12.75 -3.71 18.70
N LEU A 58 -11.78 -4.51 19.15
CA LEU A 58 -11.32 -5.69 18.42
C LEU A 58 -12.40 -6.77 18.35
N THR A 59 -13.31 -6.78 19.32
CA THR A 59 -14.38 -7.76 19.40
C THR A 59 -15.37 -7.51 18.28
N SER A 60 -15.80 -6.25 18.11
CA SER A 60 -16.67 -5.83 17.02
C SER A 60 -16.09 -6.15 15.64
N LEU A 61 -14.81 -5.82 15.39
CA LEU A 61 -14.15 -6.09 14.10
C LEU A 61 -13.99 -7.58 13.75
N ARG A 62 -13.97 -8.46 14.76
CA ARG A 62 -13.86 -9.91 14.58
C ARG A 62 -15.20 -10.63 14.55
N SER A 63 -16.25 -9.97 15.03
CA SER A 63 -17.60 -10.52 15.09
C SER A 63 -18.34 -10.40 13.77
N ASP A 64 -17.80 -9.62 12.82
CA ASP A 64 -18.19 -9.68 11.42
C ASP A 64 -17.83 -11.07 10.89
N ALA A 65 -18.79 -11.99 11.01
CA ALA A 65 -18.70 -13.32 10.47
C ALA A 65 -18.39 -13.19 8.98
N VAL A 66 -17.24 -13.70 8.57
CA VAL A 66 -16.92 -13.87 7.15
C VAL A 66 -18.01 -14.78 6.60
N GLU A 67 -18.95 -14.21 5.85
CA GLU A 67 -19.93 -14.97 5.08
C GLU A 67 -19.14 -16.02 4.29
N PRO A 68 -19.29 -17.32 4.61
CA PRO A 68 -18.56 -18.35 3.90
C PRO A 68 -18.99 -18.23 2.45
N LEU A 69 -18.04 -18.02 1.54
CA LEU A 69 -18.29 -17.92 0.11
C LEU A 69 -19.01 -19.21 -0.32
N THR A 70 -20.33 -19.16 -0.39
CA THR A 70 -21.13 -20.30 -0.83
C THR A 70 -20.86 -20.42 -2.32
N THR A 71 -20.04 -21.39 -2.71
CA THR A 71 -19.87 -21.79 -4.10
C THR A 71 -21.15 -22.49 -4.56
N SER A 72 -22.24 -21.76 -4.74
CA SER A 72 -23.42 -22.25 -5.45
C SER A 72 -23.25 -21.99 -6.95
N SER A 73 -22.31 -22.72 -7.54
CA SER A 73 -22.32 -23.03 -8.97
C SER A 73 -22.49 -24.54 -9.08
N THR A 74 -23.75 -24.95 -9.27
CA THR A 74 -24.29 -26.21 -9.82
C THR A 74 -25.75 -26.16 -9.32
N GLU A 75 -26.75 -25.76 -10.10
CA GLU A 75 -27.27 -26.51 -11.23
C GLU A 75 -28.34 -25.62 -11.90
N SER A 76 -28.12 -25.19 -13.13
CA SER A 76 -29.15 -24.59 -14.00
C SER A 76 -28.66 -24.62 -15.44
N ALA A 77 -28.76 -25.79 -16.05
CA ALA A 77 -29.03 -25.92 -17.48
C ALA A 77 -30.37 -26.68 -17.54
N SER A 78 -31.51 -26.02 -17.75
CA SER A 78 -31.97 -25.37 -18.98
C SER A 78 -32.26 -26.38 -20.10
N GLY A 79 -33.52 -26.41 -20.53
CA GLY A 79 -33.96 -26.83 -21.86
C GLY A 79 -34.45 -28.27 -21.91
N SER A 80 -35.72 -28.54 -21.64
CA SER A 80 -36.81 -28.47 -22.63
C SER A 80 -36.51 -29.23 -23.92
N ASP A 81 -37.07 -30.44 -23.94
CA ASP A 81 -37.45 -31.27 -25.08
C ASP A 81 -38.10 -30.46 -26.24
N PRO A 82 -37.69 -30.73 -27.49
CA PRO A 82 -38.66 -30.74 -28.57
C PRO A 82 -38.47 -31.92 -29.54
N GLY A 83 -39.44 -32.83 -29.53
CA GLY A 83 -40.20 -33.20 -30.74
C GLY A 83 -39.61 -34.26 -31.67
N GLU A 84 -39.86 -35.53 -31.37
CA GLU A 84 -39.75 -36.63 -32.33
C GLU A 84 -41.08 -36.83 -33.06
N ARG A 85 -41.05 -36.75 -34.40
CA ARG A 85 -42.19 -36.89 -35.31
C ARG A 85 -42.55 -38.37 -35.53
N PRO A 86 -43.84 -38.72 -35.69
CA PRO A 86 -44.27 -40.10 -35.90
C PRO A 86 -44.11 -40.57 -37.35
N ALA A 87 -44.01 -41.89 -37.52
CA ALA A 87 -44.24 -42.62 -38.76
C ALA A 87 -45.46 -43.53 -38.60
#